data_AF-A0A932DW95-F1
#
_entry.id   AF-A0A932DW95-F1
#
_cell.length_a   1.000
_cell.length_b   1.000
_cell.length_c   1.000
_cell.angle_alpha   90.00
_cell.angle_beta   90.00
_cell.angle_gamma   90.00
#
_symmetry.space_group_name_H-M   'P 1'
#
loop_
_entity.id
_entity.type
_entity.pdbx_description
1 polymer ?
#
loop_
_entity_poly.entity_id
_entity_poly.type
_entity_poly.pdbx_seq_one_letter_code
_entity_poly.pdbx_strand_id
1 'polypeptide(L)' 'DGNYPDDWYQGLVAWRDEVWAIDTATGNTQYLINLGSAGRRDIDAINLSLDEKERFITFTNKTDLSLWTLQIMP' A
#
# COMPACT_ATOMS: atom_id res chain seq x y z
N ASP A 1 7.99 -18.14 -10.50
CA ASP A 1 8.01 -17.42 -11.79
C ASP A 1 6.61 -17.38 -12.36
N GLY A 2 6.10 -16.18 -12.64
CA GLY A 2 4.83 -15.96 -13.35
C GLY A 2 5.10 -15.32 -14.71
N ASN A 3 4.17 -15.50 -15.65
CA ASN A 3 4.19 -14.83 -16.95
C ASN A 3 3.64 -13.41 -16.78
N TYR A 4 4.54 -12.43 -16.66
CA TYR A 4 4.18 -11.03 -16.51
C TYR A 4 3.90 -10.36 -17.86
N PRO A 5 2.91 -9.45 -17.94
CA PRO A 5 2.06 -8.95 -16.86
C PRO A 5 0.77 -9.76 -16.60
N ASP A 6 0.48 -10.79 -17.41
CA ASP A 6 -0.80 -11.52 -17.41
C ASP A 6 -1.14 -12.17 -16.07
N ASP A 7 -0.21 -12.91 -15.47
CA ASP A 7 -0.44 -13.59 -14.19
C ASP A 7 -0.67 -12.59 -13.04
N TRP A 8 -0.04 -11.41 -13.10
CA TRP A 8 -0.29 -10.33 -12.13
C TRP A 8 -1.66 -9.69 -12.35
N TYR A 9 -2.02 -9.40 -13.59
CA TYR A 9 -3.32 -8.83 -13.95
C TYR A 9 -4.49 -9.75 -13.56
N GLN A 10 -4.29 -11.07 -13.68
CA GLN A 10 -5.26 -12.08 -13.25
C GLN A 10 -5.24 -12.35 -11.74
N GLY A 11 -4.30 -11.77 -10.99
CA GLY A 11 -4.16 -11.99 -9.55
C GLY A 11 -3.59 -13.36 -9.16
N LEU A 12 -2.95 -14.06 -10.09
CA LEU A 12 -2.31 -15.36 -9.85
C LEU A 12 -0.97 -15.21 -9.11
N VAL A 13 -0.36 -14.03 -9.19
CA VAL A 13 0.83 -13.65 -8.42
C VAL A 13 0.58 -12.33 -7.69
N ALA A 14 0.85 -12.31 -6.38
CA ALA A 14 0.73 -11.14 -5.52
C ALA A 14 2.10 -10.72 -4.99
N TRP A 15 2.27 -9.43 -4.76
CA TRP A 15 3.49 -8.83 -4.24
C TRP A 15 3.20 -8.18 -2.89
N ARG A 16 4.25 -7.87 -2.15
CA ARG A 16 4.13 -7.09 -0.92
C ARG A 16 4.18 -5.62 -1.29
N ASP A 17 3.12 -4.91 -0.93
CA ASP A 17 3.05 -3.48 -1.17
C ASP A 17 3.95 -2.73 -0.18
N GLU A 18 4.60 -1.68 -0.66
CA GLU A 18 5.37 -0.74 0.13
C GLU A 18 4.80 0.65 -0.04
N VAL A 19 4.75 1.40 1.05
CA VAL A 19 4.26 2.78 1.06
C VAL A 19 5.43 3.73 1.21
N TRP A 20 5.50 4.68 0.30
CA TRP A 20 6.50 5.73 0.24
C TRP A 20 5.81 7.10 0.20
N ALA A 21 6.32 8.06 0.96
CA ALA A 21 5.98 9.47 0.82
C ALA A 21 6.98 10.16 -0.10
N ILE A 22 6.48 11.01 -0.99
CA ILE A 22 7.30 11.77 -1.94
C ILE A 22 6.89 13.24 -1.81
N ASP A 23 7.85 14.08 -1.43
CA ASP A 23 7.71 15.53 -1.51
C ASP A 23 7.86 15.94 -2.99
N THR A 24 6.78 16.42 -3.58
CA THR A 24 6.73 16.78 -5.02
C THR A 24 7.45 18.10 -5.34
N ALA A 25 7.74 18.93 -4.33
CA ALA A 25 8.46 20.18 -4.51
C ALA A 25 9.98 19.98 -4.44
N THR A 26 10.45 19.10 -3.56
CA THR A 26 11.90 18.85 -3.34
C THR A 26 12.41 17.58 -4.00
N GLY A 27 11.53 16.63 -4.32
CA GLY A 27 11.89 15.30 -4.78
C GLY A 27 12.36 14.36 -3.66
N ASN A 28 12.28 14.79 -2.39
CA ASN A 28 12.66 13.94 -1.26
C ASN A 28 11.69 12.77 -1.12
N THR A 29 12.24 11.59 -0.88
CA THR A 29 11.48 10.36 -0.67
C THR A 29 11.67 9.85 0.75
N GLN A 30 10.58 9.47 1.40
CA GLN A 30 10.59 8.83 2.71
C GLN A 30 9.89 7.48 2.61
N TYR A 31 10.60 6.42 2.97
CA TYR A 31 9.98 5.11 3.18
C TYR A 31 9.11 5.14 4.43
N LEU A 32 7.86 4.70 4.33
CA LEU A 32 6.92 4.67 5.45
C LEU A 32 6.79 3.26 6.03
N ILE A 33 6.41 2.27 5.21
CA ILE A 33 6.15 0.90 5.68
C ILE A 33 6.12 -0.12 4.54
N ASN A 34 6.45 -1.37 4.87
CA ASN A 34 6.16 -2.54 4.05
C ASN A 34 4.90 -3.21 4.59
N LEU A 35 3.82 -3.20 3.81
CA LEU A 35 2.50 -3.67 4.22
C LEU A 35 2.46 -5.20 4.41
N GLY A 36 3.32 -5.96 3.74
CA GLY A 36 3.51 -7.39 4.00
C GLY A 36 4.17 -7.70 5.35
N SER A 37 4.79 -6.69 5.99
CA SER A 37 5.33 -6.79 7.35
C SER A 37 4.43 -6.12 8.41
N ALA A 38 3.38 -5.43 7.97
CA ALA A 38 2.47 -4.69 8.84
C ALA A 38 1.46 -5.64 9.50
N GLY A 39 1.92 -6.36 10.53
CA GLY A 39 1.10 -7.28 11.33
C GLY A 39 1.32 -8.75 11.00
N ARG A 40 0.28 -9.57 11.19
CA ARG A 40 0.32 -11.03 10.98
C ARG A 40 -0.29 -11.48 9.64
N ARG A 41 -0.58 -10.54 8.73
CA ARG A 41 -1.27 -10.80 7.46
C ARG A 41 -0.57 -10.03 6.35
N ASP A 42 -0.53 -10.63 5.17
CA ASP A 42 -0.16 -9.92 3.95
C ASP A 42 -1.31 -8.96 3.57
N ILE A 43 -0.96 -7.69 3.40
CA ILE A 43 -1.88 -6.62 3.03
C ILE A 43 -1.57 -6.23 1.58
N ASP A 44 -2.58 -6.40 0.70
CA ASP A 44 -2.60 -5.94 -0.70
C ASP A 44 -3.59 -4.76 -0.75
N ALA A 45 -3.07 -3.54 -0.85
CA ALA A 45 -3.83 -2.32 -0.62
C ALA A 45 -4.44 -1.78 -1.91
N ILE A 46 -5.76 -1.61 -1.92
CA ILE A 46 -6.51 -1.01 -3.02
C ILE A 46 -7.38 0.15 -2.52
N ASN A 47 -7.85 0.99 -3.45
CA ASN A 47 -8.72 2.14 -3.17
C ASN A 47 -8.14 3.09 -2.11
N LEU A 48 -6.86 3.46 -2.27
CA LEU A 48 -6.17 4.34 -1.34
C LEU A 48 -6.74 5.75 -1.38
N SER A 49 -6.90 6.37 -0.22
CA SER A 49 -7.25 7.79 -0.07
C SER A 49 -6.44 8.42 1.06
N LEU A 50 -6.01 9.67 0.86
CA LEU A 50 -5.43 10.51 1.90
C LEU A 50 -6.51 11.35 2.57
N ASP A 51 -6.30 11.71 3.85
CA ASP A 51 -7.05 12.81 4.46
C ASP A 51 -6.51 14.17 4.00
N GLU A 52 -7.27 15.25 4.22
CA GLU A 52 -6.91 16.60 3.79
C GLU A 52 -5.55 17.10 4.33
N LYS A 53 -5.08 16.50 5.42
CA LYS A 53 -3.81 16.84 6.07
C LYS A 53 -2.67 15.86 5.76
N GLU A 54 -2.93 14.86 4.93
CA GLU A 54 -1.97 13.81 4.55
C GLU A 54 -1.33 13.09 5.76
N ARG A 55 -2.10 12.94 6.84
CA ARG A 55 -1.69 12.23 8.06
C ARG A 55 -2.14 10.77 8.08
N PHE A 56 -3.18 10.44 7.33
CA PHE A 56 -3.75 9.11 7.26
C PHE A 56 -3.95 8.66 5.82
N ILE A 57 -3.63 7.39 5.57
CA ILE A 57 -4.04 6.67 4.36
C ILE A 57 -5.13 5.69 4.75
N THR A 58 -6.31 5.80 4.15
CA THR A 58 -7.35 4.76 4.23
C THR A 58 -7.29 3.89 2.98
N PHE A 59 -7.48 2.59 3.14
CA PHE A 59 -7.46 1.64 2.03
C PHE A 59 -8.24 0.37 2.36
N THR A 60 -8.63 -0.37 1.33
CA THR A 60 -9.21 -1.71 1.47
C THR A 60 -8.11 -2.76 1.30
N ASN A 61 -8.02 -3.73 2.22
CA ASN A 61 -7.18 -4.89 2.01
C ASN A 61 -7.89 -5.84 1.03
N LYS A 62 -7.33 -6.01 -0.17
CA LYS A 62 -7.91 -6.85 -1.23
C LYS A 62 -8.03 -8.32 -0.82
N THR A 63 -7.17 -8.79 0.09
CA THR A 63 -7.15 -10.19 0.56
C THR A 63 -8.45 -10.59 1.28
N ASP A 64 -9.03 -9.71 2.09
CA ASP A 64 -10.20 -10.03 2.92
C ASP A 64 -11.29 -8.94 2.92
N LEU A 65 -11.15 -7.92 2.07
CA LEU A 65 -12.05 -6.78 1.90
C LEU A 65 -12.24 -5.93 3.17
N SER A 66 -11.37 -6.08 4.17
CA SER A 66 -11.43 -5.25 5.37
C SER A 66 -10.89 -3.83 5.11
N LEU A 67 -11.43 -2.86 5.86
CA LEU A 67 -10.99 -1.47 5.82
C LEU A 67 -9.84 -1.24 6.80
N TRP A 68 -8.79 -0.56 6.36
CA TRP A 68 -7.60 -0.25 7.14
C TRP A 68 -7.25 1.24 7.06
N THR A 69 -6.54 1.70 8.09
CA THR A 69 -5.96 3.03 8.14
C THR A 69 -4.49 2.94 8.55
N LEU A 70 -3.61 3.56 7.77
CA LEU A 70 -2.20 3.79 8.12
C LEU A 70 -2.03 5.24 8.58
N GLN A 71 -1.36 5.44 9.71
CA GLN A 71 -0.94 6.76 10.17
C GLN A 71 0.47 7.07 9.68
N ILE A 72 0.65 8.18 8.97
CA ILE A 72 1.93 8.58 8.34
C ILE A 72 2.82 9.35 9.34
N MET A 73 2.22 10.25 10.13
CA MET A 73 2.88 10.96 11.23
C MET A 73 1.93 11.12 12.43
N PRO A 74 2.44 11.16 13.67
CA PRO A 74 1.70 11.66 14.83
C PRO A 74 1.22 13.11 14.67
#